data_AF-A0A9W5V5K9-F1
#
_entry.id   AF-A0A9W5V5K9-F1
#
_cell.length_a   1.000
_cell.length_b   1.000
_cell.length_c   1.000
_cell.angle_alpha   90.00
_cell.angle_beta   90.00
_cell.angle_gamma   90.00
#
_symmetry.space_group_name_H-M   'P 1'
#
loop_
_entity.id
_entity.type
_entity.pdbx_description
1 polymer ?
#
loop_
_entity_poly.entity_id
_entity_poly.type
_entity_poly.pdbx_seq_one_letter_code
_entity_poly.pdbx_strand_id
1 'polypeptide(L)' 'MGRVLHSFEPNSIINMETQEFYALQDINVRDYVTIDYLKTEDMLFQSFQCACGSLACKEYITGRNTKNKVGLISSKTIV' A
#
# COMPACT_ATOMS: atom_id res chain seq x y z
N MET A 1 9.20 -1.44 7.15
CA MET A 1 9.07 -2.58 6.21
C MET A 1 8.88 -2.06 4.78
N GLY A 2 9.95 -1.55 4.14
CA GLY A 2 9.84 -0.80 2.87
C GLY A 2 10.08 -1.61 1.59
N ARG A 3 9.96 -2.94 1.62
CA ARG A 3 10.29 -3.81 0.47
C ARG A 3 9.14 -4.72 0.03
N VAL A 4 7.97 -4.62 0.66
CA VAL A 4 6.78 -5.40 0.30
C VAL A 4 5.88 -4.54 -0.56
N LEU A 5 5.26 -5.13 -1.57
CA LEU A 5 4.39 -4.39 -2.47
C LEU A 5 3.02 -4.17 -1.85
N HIS A 6 2.38 -3.06 -2.23
CA HIS A 6 1.03 -2.74 -1.78
C HIS A 6 -0.04 -3.24 -2.75
N SER A 7 -1.13 -3.79 -2.22
CA SER A 7 -2.39 -3.98 -2.94
C SER A 7 -3.59 -3.80 -2.00
N PHE A 8 -4.71 -3.28 -2.52
CA PHE A 8 -6.01 -3.30 -1.84
C PHE A 8 -6.71 -4.66 -1.91
N GLU A 9 -6.23 -5.54 -2.80
CA GLU A 9 -6.58 -6.95 -2.88
C GLU A 9 -5.29 -7.76 -2.66
N PRO A 10 -4.77 -7.81 -1.43
CA PRO A 10 -3.50 -8.46 -1.15
C PRO A 10 -3.63 -9.99 -1.12
N ASN A 11 -2.56 -10.68 -1.49
CA ASN A 11 -2.47 -12.15 -1.37
C ASN A 11 -1.81 -12.62 -0.07
N SER A 12 -1.34 -11.69 0.79
CA SER A 12 -0.75 -12.01 2.08
C SER A 12 -1.14 -11.01 3.16
N ILE A 13 -1.04 -11.46 4.42
CA ILE A 13 -1.08 -10.61 5.61
C ILE A 13 0.21 -10.75 6.38
N ILE A 14 0.55 -9.71 7.14
CA ILE A 14 1.69 -9.72 8.05
C ILE A 14 1.20 -9.51 9.48
N ASN A 15 1.66 -10.34 10.41
CA ASN A 15 1.58 -10.04 11.83
C ASN A 15 2.74 -9.10 12.17
N MET A 16 2.43 -7.84 12.51
CA MET A 16 3.45 -6.82 12.77
C MET A 16 4.23 -7.04 14.07
N GLU A 17 3.68 -7.80 15.03
CA GLU A 17 4.35 -8.13 16.29
C GLU A 17 5.40 -9.23 16.08
N THR A 18 5.02 -10.31 15.37
CA THR A 18 5.89 -11.48 15.14
C THR A 18 6.69 -11.39 13.83
N GLN A 19 6.36 -10.45 12.96
CA GLN A 19 6.94 -10.27 11.61
C GLN A 19 6.74 -11.48 10.68
N GLU A 20 5.66 -12.23 10.89
CA GLU A 20 5.31 -13.41 10.10
C GLU A 20 4.35 -13.06 8.97
N PHE A 21 4.59 -13.65 7.80
CA PHE A 21 3.71 -13.56 6.65
C PHE A 21 2.86 -14.81 6.51
N TYR A 22 1.57 -14.60 6.27
CA TYR A 22 0.62 -15.67 6.01
C TYR A 22 -0.04 -15.43 4.65
N ALA A 23 -0.03 -16.44 3.80
CA ALA A 23 -0.73 -16.40 2.53
C ALA A 23 -2.25 -16.47 2.75
N LEU A 24 -3.00 -15.60 2.08
CA LEU A 24 -4.47 -15.62 2.10
C LEU A 24 -5.06 -16.51 0.99
N GLN A 25 -4.24 -16.85 0.00
CA GLN A 25 -4.56 -17.63 -1.18
C GLN A 25 -3.30 -18.28 -1.71
N ASP A 26 -3.43 -19.20 -2.67
CA ASP A 26 -2.27 -19.75 -3.37
C ASP A 26 -1.49 -18.63 -4.08
N ILE A 27 -0.16 -18.67 -3.93
CA ILE A 27 0.77 -17.73 -4.56
C ILE A 27 1.66 -18.55 -5.48
N ASN A 28 1.56 -18.31 -6.79
CA ASN A 28 2.31 -19.06 -7.79
C ASN A 28 3.72 -18.51 -7.94
N VAL A 29 4.58 -19.30 -8.56
CA VAL A 29 5.92 -18.87 -8.95
C VAL A 29 5.80 -17.63 -9.87
N ARG A 30 6.50 -16.56 -9.50
CA ARG A 30 6.50 -15.21 -10.14
C ARG A 30 5.35 -14.29 -9.74
N ASP A 31 4.41 -14.74 -8.92
CA ASP A 31 3.45 -13.81 -8.34
C ASP A 31 4.17 -12.87 -7.35
N TYR A 32 3.74 -11.61 -7.34
CA TYR A 32 4.20 -10.66 -6.35
C TYR A 32 3.52 -10.91 -5.01
N VAL A 33 4.28 -10.91 -3.92
CA VAL A 33 3.72 -10.91 -2.56
C VAL A 33 3.32 -9.48 -2.20
N THR A 34 2.06 -9.30 -1.84
CA THR A 34 1.45 -7.99 -1.59
C THR A 34 0.74 -7.93 -0.25
N ILE A 35 0.73 -6.75 0.37
CA ILE A 35 0.02 -6.45 1.63
C ILE A 35 -0.80 -5.16 1.51
N ASP A 36 -1.77 -4.99 2.41
CA ASP A 36 -2.50 -3.73 2.56
C ASP A 36 -1.85 -2.86 3.65
N TYR A 37 -1.11 -1.83 3.22
CA TYR A 37 -0.41 -0.92 4.13
C TYR A 37 -1.35 -0.10 5.03
N LEU A 38 -2.62 0.09 4.66
CA LEU A 38 -3.60 0.76 5.52
C LEU A 38 -4.06 -0.15 6.67
N LYS A 39 -3.84 -1.46 6.55
CA LYS A 39 -4.12 -2.45 7.60
C LYS A 39 -2.91 -2.76 8.50
N THR A 40 -1.71 -2.40 8.11
CA THR A 40 -0.50 -2.76 8.85
C THR A 40 0.23 -1.56 9.44
N GLU A 41 0.16 -0.38 8.82
CA GLU A 41 0.95 0.78 9.23
C GLU A 41 0.05 1.97 9.64
N ASP A 42 0.22 2.48 10.86
CA ASP A 42 -0.47 3.68 11.32
C ASP A 42 0.05 4.96 10.66
N MET A 43 1.36 5.02 10.44
CA MET A 43 2.04 6.09 9.72
C MET A 43 3.11 5.48 8.82
N LEU A 44 3.08 5.82 7.53
CA LEU A 44 4.16 5.46 6.62
C LEU A 44 5.33 6.43 6.78
N PHE A 45 6.56 5.89 6.74
CA PHE A 45 7.78 6.70 6.69
C PHE A 45 7.77 7.65 5.47
N GLN A 46 7.27 7.17 4.33
CA GLN A 46 7.07 7.96 3.13
C GLN A 46 5.80 7.52 2.42
N SER A 47 4.87 8.46 2.22
CA SER A 47 3.69 8.27 1.38
C SER A 47 4.09 8.10 -0.08
N PHE A 48 3.31 7.34 -0.84
CA PHE A 48 3.61 7.06 -2.25
C PHE A 48 2.34 6.94 -3.10
N GLN A 49 2.50 7.15 -4.41
CA GLN A 49 1.45 6.91 -5.39
C GLN A 49 1.30 5.41 -5.64
N CYS A 50 0.09 4.89 -5.45
CA CYS A 50 -0.23 3.48 -5.65
C CYS A 50 -0.48 3.18 -7.13
N ALA A 51 0.09 2.08 -7.61
CA ALA A 51 -0.13 1.54 -8.95
C ALA A 51 -0.61 0.07 -8.89
N CYS A 52 -1.31 -0.32 -7.83
CA CYS A 52 -1.67 -1.73 -7.60
C CYS A 52 -2.70 -2.30 -8.60
N GLY A 53 -3.41 -1.45 -9.35
CA GLY A 53 -4.40 -1.86 -10.35
C GLY A 53 -5.74 -2.35 -9.81
N SER A 54 -5.92 -2.44 -8.49
CA SER A 54 -7.20 -2.82 -7.87
C SER A 54 -8.29 -1.77 -8.13
N LEU A 55 -9.53 -2.21 -8.32
CA LEU A 55 -10.71 -1.32 -8.43
C LEU A 55 -10.97 -0.51 -7.15
N ALA A 56 -10.49 -0.98 -6.00
CA ALA A 56 -10.59 -0.30 -4.72
C ALA A 56 -9.39 0.64 -4.42
N CYS A 57 -8.50 0.85 -5.40
CA CYS A 57 -7.29 1.64 -5.22
C CYS A 57 -7.61 3.10 -4.86
N LYS A 58 -6.93 3.63 -3.84
CA LYS A 58 -7.05 5.03 -3.41
C LYS A 58 -6.03 5.98 -4.05
N GLU A 59 -5.27 5.50 -5.04
CA GLU A 59 -4.22 6.21 -5.79
C GLU A 59 -3.02 6.73 -4.98
N TYR A 60 -3.20 7.07 -3.72
CA TYR A 60 -2.17 7.62 -2.85
C TYR A 60 -2.26 7.01 -1.45
N ILE A 61 -1.15 6.45 -0.97
CA ILE A 61 -1.08 5.76 0.32
C ILE A 61 -0.29 6.60 1.29
N THR A 62 -0.91 6.95 2.41
CA THR A 62 -0.33 7.84 3.42
C THR A 62 -0.18 7.18 4.80
N GLY A 63 -0.72 5.96 4.97
CA GLY A 63 -0.88 5.30 6.28
C GLY A 63 -2.26 5.59 6.89
N ARG A 64 -2.64 4.83 7.93
CA ARG A 64 -4.00 4.85 8.51
C ARG A 64 -4.36 6.17 9.19
N ASN A 65 -3.41 6.84 9.84
CA ASN A 65 -3.68 7.94 10.77
C ASN A 65 -3.25 9.32 10.26
N THR A 66 -2.88 9.44 8.99
CA THR A 66 -2.56 10.75 8.41
C THR A 66 -3.85 11.49 8.07
N LYS A 67 -4.22 12.50 8.87
CA LYS A 67 -5.25 13.47 8.47
C LYS A 67 -4.79 14.12 7.16
N ASN A 68 -5.56 13.93 6.10
CA ASN A 68 -5.37 14.49 4.77
C ASN A 68 -4.99 15.98 4.84
N LYS A 69 -3.71 16.29 4.67
CA LYS A 69 -3.32 17.56 4.03
C LYS A 69 -3.27 17.24 2.54
N VAL A 70 -4.44 17.28 1.90
CA VAL A 70 -4.53 17.35 0.44
C VAL A 70 -3.80 18.62 0.04
N GLY A 71 -2.53 18.46 -0.33
CA GLY A 71 -1.75 19.50 -0.95
C GLY A 71 -2.37 19.79 -2.30
N LEU A 72 -2.88 21.01 -2.44
CA LEU A 72 -3.24 21.64 -3.70
C LEU A 72 -2.12 21.42 -4.73
N ILE A 73 -2.26 20.43 -5.61
CA ILE A 73 -1.52 20.42 -6.87
C ILE A 73 -2.18 21.44 -7.79
N SER A 74 -1.72 22.69 -7.65
CA SER A 74 -1.95 23.72 -8.65
C SER A 74 -1.44 23.22 -9.99
N SER A 75 -2.34 23.17 -10.96
CA SER A 75 -2.09 22.95 -12.37
C SER A 75 -0.85 23.72 -12.81
N LYS A 76 0.24 23.01 -13.15
CA LYS A 76 1.34 23.60 -13.88
C LYS A 76 1.41 22.94 -15.25
N THR A 77 0.85 23.66 -16.21
CA THR A 77 1.02 23.53 -17.66
C THR A 77 2.46 23.20 -18.04
N ILE A 78 2.61 22.13 -18.82
CA ILE A 78 3.76 21.80 -19.68
C ILE A 78 3.10 21.05 -20.84
N VAL A 79 2.98 21.48 -22.09
CA VAL A 79 3.49 22.57 -22.94
C VAL A 79 2.36 22.98 -23.88
#